data_AF-Q2RPY0-F1
#
_entry.id   AF-Q2RPY0-F1
#
_cell.length_a   1.000
_cell.length_b   1.000
_cell.length_c   1.000
_cell.angle_alpha   90.00
_cell.angle_beta   90.00
_cell.angle_gamma   90.00
#
_symmetry.space_group_name_H-M   'P 1'
#
loop_
_entity.id
_entity.type
_entity.pdbx_description
1 polymer ?
#
loop_
_entity_poly.entity_id
_entity_poly.type
_entity_poly.pdbx_seq_one_letter_code
_entity_poly.pdbx_strand_id
1 'polypeptide(L)'
;MRPSLKIFSTLALCLLPLAGASAQGMGPGGQGNAMMMGPGRILAAVNLPTLKTDLGITAAQEPQWATYEKAFTALIDTQADMQASTQDLAMTKAERMDMRSAHWDATVDLRTDLQKARDGLVGVLSPAQITILNQKAPALPLTNGPAR
;
A
#
# COMPACT_ATOMS: atom_id res chain seq x y z
N MET A 1 48.74 -20.83 -17.03
CA MET A 1 48.31 -21.85 -18.01
C MET A 1 46.79 -21.92 -18.02
N ARG A 2 46.15 -21.54 -19.13
CA ARG A 2 44.76 -21.89 -19.49
C ARG A 2 44.75 -23.36 -19.96
N PRO A 3 43.64 -24.13 -19.93
CA PRO A 3 42.48 -23.96 -20.83
C PRO A 3 41.14 -24.44 -20.17
N SER A 4 39.93 -24.49 -20.74
CA SER A 4 39.40 -24.52 -22.10
C SER A 4 37.93 -24.08 -22.10
N LEU A 5 37.54 -23.35 -23.15
CA LEU A 5 36.19 -23.03 -23.58
C LEU A 5 35.55 -24.25 -24.29
N LYS A 6 34.25 -24.53 -24.11
CA LYS A 6 33.46 -25.36 -25.04
C LYS A 6 32.08 -24.74 -25.28
N ILE A 7 31.90 -24.28 -26.50
CA ILE A 7 30.66 -23.85 -27.17
C ILE A 7 29.90 -25.10 -27.59
N PHE A 8 28.56 -25.12 -27.57
CA PHE A 8 27.74 -25.71 -28.63
C PHE A 8 26.31 -25.13 -28.62
N SER A 9 25.96 -24.51 -29.75
CA SER A 9 24.62 -24.07 -30.16
C SER A 9 23.69 -25.26 -30.42
N THR A 10 22.38 -25.10 -30.20
CA THR A 10 21.38 -25.77 -31.04
C THR A 10 20.14 -24.89 -31.21
N LEU A 11 19.92 -24.50 -32.45
CA LEU A 11 18.79 -23.76 -32.98
C LEU A 11 17.68 -24.78 -33.30
N ALA A 12 16.45 -24.58 -32.83
CA ALA A 12 15.30 -25.36 -33.28
C ALA A 12 14.19 -24.40 -33.72
N LEU A 13 14.09 -24.25 -35.04
CA LEU A 13 13.05 -23.54 -35.77
C LEU A 13 11.96 -24.56 -36.11
N CYS A 14 10.71 -24.38 -35.66
CA CYS A 14 9.56 -25.10 -36.21
C CYS A 14 8.39 -24.13 -36.42
N LEU A 15 7.93 -24.10 -37.67
CA LEU A 15 6.83 -23.32 -38.22
C LEU A 15 5.47 -24.01 -37.95
N LEU A 16 4.51 -23.21 -37.49
CA LEU A 16 3.03 -23.14 -37.67
C LEU A 16 2.22 -24.37 -38.16
N PRO A 17 0.95 -24.53 -37.68
CA PRO A 17 -0.17 -24.01 -38.49
C PRO A 17 -1.33 -23.35 -37.72
N LEU A 18 -2.14 -22.70 -38.54
CA LEU A 18 -3.32 -21.86 -38.34
C LEU A 18 -4.57 -22.60 -37.80
N ALA A 19 -5.42 -21.86 -37.09
CA ALA A 19 -6.87 -22.08 -36.87
C ALA A 19 -7.34 -23.28 -36.02
N GLY A 20 -7.65 -22.98 -34.76
CA GLY A 20 -8.60 -23.74 -33.94
C GLY A 20 -9.58 -22.78 -33.29
N ALA A 21 -10.77 -22.65 -33.88
CA ALA A 21 -11.89 -21.92 -33.30
C ALA A 21 -12.27 -22.54 -31.95
N SER A 22 -12.21 -21.74 -30.89
CA SER A 22 -12.85 -22.05 -29.61
C SER A 22 -14.17 -21.27 -29.56
N ALA A 23 -15.20 -21.83 -30.19
CA ALA A 23 -16.57 -21.49 -29.85
C ALA A 23 -16.93 -22.18 -28.51
N GLN A 24 -17.87 -21.56 -27.79
CA GLN A 24 -18.58 -22.06 -26.60
C GLN A 24 -17.94 -21.74 -25.25
N GLY A 25 -18.46 -20.66 -24.66
CA GLY A 25 -18.25 -20.30 -23.27
C GLY A 25 -18.88 -18.98 -22.85
N MET A 26 -19.97 -18.51 -23.48
CA MET A 26 -20.77 -17.41 -22.91
C MET A 26 -21.66 -18.00 -21.81
N GLY A 27 -21.05 -18.25 -20.66
CA GLY A 27 -21.78 -18.47 -19.41
C GLY A 27 -22.25 -17.12 -18.85
N PRO A 28 -23.55 -16.90 -18.62
CA PRO A 28 -24.03 -15.74 -17.90
C PRO A 28 -23.67 -15.90 -16.42
N GLY A 29 -23.01 -14.89 -15.85
CA GLY A 29 -22.68 -14.89 -14.42
C GLY A 29 -21.22 -15.18 -14.12
N GLY A 30 -20.30 -14.53 -14.84
CA GLY A 30 -18.97 -14.27 -14.31
C GLY A 30 -19.10 -13.47 -13.04
N GLN A 31 -19.05 -14.19 -11.92
CA GLN A 31 -18.93 -13.76 -10.55
C GLN A 31 -18.03 -12.53 -10.45
N GLY A 32 -18.65 -11.36 -10.50
CA GLY A 32 -18.03 -10.05 -10.38
C GLY A 32 -17.58 -9.81 -8.95
N ASN A 33 -16.63 -10.61 -8.45
CA ASN A 33 -15.88 -10.33 -7.23
C ASN A 33 -14.88 -9.17 -7.43
N ALA A 34 -15.00 -8.41 -8.52
CA ALA A 34 -14.20 -7.22 -8.81
C ALA A 34 -14.67 -5.97 -8.04
N MET A 35 -15.73 -6.03 -7.24
CA MET A 35 -16.30 -4.88 -6.51
C MET A 35 -15.91 -4.79 -5.02
N MET A 36 -14.91 -5.55 -4.57
CA MET A 36 -14.40 -5.47 -3.18
C MET A 36 -13.06 -4.74 -3.05
N MET A 37 -12.55 -4.10 -4.11
CA MET A 37 -11.44 -3.16 -4.02
C MET A 37 -11.99 -1.74 -3.84
N GLY A 38 -12.67 -1.50 -2.70
CA GLY A 38 -12.97 -0.13 -2.28
C GLY A 38 -11.67 0.69 -2.18
N PRO A 39 -11.71 2.02 -2.39
CA PRO A 39 -10.55 2.90 -2.36
C PRO A 39 -10.00 3.01 -0.93
N GLY A 40 -9.25 2.01 -0.54
CA GLY A 40 -8.85 1.80 0.85
C GLY A 40 -8.08 0.51 0.95
N ARG A 41 -7.08 0.32 0.08
CA ARG A 41 -6.00 -0.63 0.39
C ARG A 41 -5.49 -0.22 1.77
N ILE A 42 -5.89 -1.02 2.76
CA ILE A 42 -5.47 -0.97 4.14
C ILE A 42 -3.97 -0.73 4.11
N LEU A 43 -3.50 0.32 4.77
CA LEU A 43 -2.07 0.47 4.99
C LEU A 43 -1.64 -0.81 5.67
N ALA A 44 -0.80 -1.62 5.01
CA ALA A 44 -0.32 -2.86 5.62
C ALA A 44 0.29 -2.49 6.97
N ALA A 45 -0.16 -3.16 8.04
CA ALA A 45 0.30 -2.86 9.39
C ALA A 45 1.84 -3.02 9.43
N VAL A 46 2.54 -1.90 9.60
CA VAL A 46 3.99 -1.87 9.73
C VAL A 46 4.33 -1.98 11.21
N ASN A 47 5.27 -2.86 11.53
CA ASN A 47 5.84 -2.94 12.87
C ASN A 47 6.79 -1.75 13.08
N LEU A 48 6.28 -0.69 13.73
CA LEU A 48 7.03 0.54 13.98
C LEU A 48 8.33 0.32 14.78
N PRO A 49 8.36 -0.50 15.85
CA PRO A 49 9.61 -0.84 16.54
C PRO A 49 10.68 -1.46 15.63
N THR A 50 10.29 -2.39 14.76
CA THR A 50 11.21 -2.99 13.78
C THR A 50 11.70 -1.95 12.79
N LEU A 51 10.81 -1.10 12.26
CA LEU A 51 11.18 -0.03 11.33
C LEU A 51 12.14 0.97 11.97
N LYS A 52 11.91 1.35 13.23
CA LYS A 52 12.81 2.24 14.00
C LYS A 52 14.22 1.65 14.10
N THR A 53 14.29 0.36 14.42
CA THR A 53 15.55 -0.39 14.55
C THR A 53 16.27 -0.47 13.21
N ASP A 54 15.55 -0.81 12.14
CA ASP A 54 16.08 -0.89 10.78
C ASP A 54 16.62 0.46 10.28
N LEU A 55 15.94 1.55 10.61
CA LEU A 55 16.39 2.90 10.31
C LEU A 55 17.58 3.32 11.16
N GLY A 56 17.85 2.66 12.29
CA GLY A 56 18.89 3.08 13.22
C GLY A 56 18.67 4.53 13.69
N ILE A 57 17.43 4.85 14.09
CA ILE A 57 17.07 6.21 14.55
C ILE A 57 18.00 6.63 15.69
N THR A 58 18.67 7.77 15.51
CA THR A 58 19.57 8.36 16.51
C THR A 58 18.82 9.26 17.48
N ALA A 59 19.45 9.61 18.62
CA ALA A 59 18.86 10.54 19.59
C ALA A 59 18.48 11.90 18.99
N ALA A 60 19.22 12.38 17.98
CA ALA A 60 18.91 13.62 17.28
C ALA A 60 17.67 13.51 16.36
N GLN A 61 17.38 12.31 15.86
CA GLN A 61 16.24 12.03 14.98
C GLN A 61 14.97 11.65 15.76
N GLU A 62 15.12 11.27 17.03
CA GLU A 62 14.04 10.80 17.91
C GLU A 62 12.81 11.73 17.96
N PRO A 63 12.93 13.08 18.00
CA PRO A 63 11.75 13.95 18.00
C PRO A 63 10.91 13.85 16.72
N GLN A 64 11.56 13.71 15.56
CA GLN A 64 10.87 13.54 14.28
C GLN A 64 10.29 12.14 14.15
N TRP A 65 11.01 11.12 14.64
CA TRP A 65 10.49 9.76 14.72
C TRP A 65 9.22 9.69 15.57
N ALA A 66 9.21 10.27 16.77
CA ALA A 66 8.04 10.27 17.64
C ALA A 66 6.82 10.96 17.01
N THR A 67 7.05 12.04 16.23
CA THR A 67 6.00 12.73 15.48
C THR A 67 5.41 11.82 14.39
N TYR A 68 6.27 11.12 13.64
CA TYR A 68 5.85 10.15 12.63
C TYR A 68 5.10 8.96 13.24
N GLU A 69 5.62 8.37 14.31
CA GLU A 69 5.01 7.25 15.04
C GLU A 69 3.62 7.61 15.56
N LYS A 70 3.46 8.81 16.15
CA LYS A 70 2.17 9.30 16.61
C LYS A 70 1.16 9.43 15.46
N ALA A 71 1.55 10.08 14.35
CA ALA A 71 0.66 10.27 13.20
C ALA A 71 0.28 8.92 12.54
N PHE A 72 1.23 7.99 12.47
CA PHE A 72 0.98 6.65 11.94
C PHE A 72 0.00 5.87 12.80
N THR A 73 0.22 5.87 14.12
CA THR A 73 -0.63 5.18 15.09
C THR A 73 -2.06 5.73 15.04
N ALA A 74 -2.23 7.06 15.03
CA ALA A 74 -3.56 7.68 14.92
C ALA A 74 -4.32 7.25 13.64
N LEU A 75 -3.61 7.10 12.52
CA LEU A 75 -4.21 6.64 11.27
C LEU A 75 -4.60 5.15 11.31
N ILE A 76 -3.77 4.30 11.93
CA ILE A 76 -4.08 2.87 12.08
C ILE A 76 -5.24 2.65 13.05
N ASP A 77 -5.25 3.35 14.19
CA ASP A 77 -6.32 3.27 15.17
C ASP A 77 -7.66 3.69 14.55
N THR A 78 -7.68 4.81 13.81
CA THR A 78 -8.88 5.27 13.09
C THR A 78 -9.35 4.23 12.07
N GLN A 79 -8.44 3.57 11.34
CA GLN A 79 -8.81 2.51 10.40
C GLN A 79 -9.35 1.26 11.10
N ALA A 80 -8.81 0.90 12.26
CA ALA A 80 -9.30 -0.21 13.07
C ALA A 80 -10.72 0.08 13.58
N ASP A 81 -10.96 1.29 14.07
CA ASP A 81 -12.28 1.75 14.54
C ASP A 81 -13.31 1.76 13.41
N MET A 82 -12.91 2.22 12.21
CA MET A 82 -13.73 2.14 11.00
C MET A 82 -14.07 0.70 10.60
N GLN A 83 -13.10 -0.20 10.71
CA GLN A 83 -13.31 -1.60 10.39
C GLN A 83 -14.23 -2.27 11.41
N ALA A 84 -14.18 -1.86 12.67
CA ALA A 84 -15.09 -2.32 13.72
C ALA A 84 -16.52 -1.77 13.51
N SER A 85 -16.67 -0.48 13.19
CA SER A 85 -17.97 0.16 13.00
C SER A 85 -18.73 -0.40 11.79
N THR A 86 -18.01 -0.74 10.71
CA THR A 86 -18.61 -1.33 9.50
C THR A 86 -19.06 -2.78 9.66
N GLN A 87 -18.62 -3.47 10.71
CA GLN A 87 -19.08 -4.82 11.05
C GLN A 87 -20.39 -4.83 11.84
N ASP A 88 -20.89 -3.67 12.27
CA ASP A 88 -22.19 -3.58 12.93
C ASP A 88 -23.33 -3.86 11.94
N LEU A 89 -23.97 -5.03 12.11
CA LEU A 89 -25.05 -5.51 11.26
C LEU A 89 -26.38 -4.79 11.51
N ALA A 90 -26.50 -3.99 12.59
CA ALA A 90 -27.73 -3.31 12.96
C ALA A 90 -27.99 -2.01 12.16
N MET A 91 -26.99 -1.49 11.44
CA MET A 91 -27.10 -0.20 10.74
C MET A 91 -27.91 -0.25 9.44
N THR A 92 -28.79 0.73 9.25
CA THR A 92 -29.49 0.96 7.98
C THR A 92 -28.52 1.38 6.86
N LYS A 93 -29.01 1.43 5.62
CA LYS A 93 -28.19 1.91 4.48
C LYS A 93 -27.80 3.39 4.63
N ALA A 94 -28.69 4.24 5.12
CA ALA A 94 -28.45 5.67 5.28
C ALA A 94 -27.37 5.92 6.33
N GLU A 95 -27.49 5.30 7.51
CA GLU A 95 -26.49 5.43 8.58
C GLU A 95 -25.11 4.94 8.13
N ARG A 96 -25.03 3.87 7.33
CA ARG A 96 -23.77 3.39 6.76
C ARG A 96 -23.15 4.38 5.77
N MET A 97 -23.97 5.14 5.05
CA MET A 97 -23.47 6.17 4.12
C MET A 97 -22.93 7.39 4.88
N ASP A 98 -23.67 7.87 5.89
CA ASP A 98 -23.25 9.01 6.71
C ASP A 98 -21.97 8.69 7.49
N MET A 99 -21.90 7.50 8.09
CA MET A 99 -20.71 6.99 8.77
C MET A 99 -19.51 6.90 7.82
N ARG A 100 -19.72 6.40 6.59
CA ARG A 100 -18.65 6.33 5.58
C ARG A 100 -18.12 7.71 5.22
N SER A 101 -18.98 8.72 5.08
CA SER A 101 -18.56 10.09 4.78
C SER A 101 -17.72 10.66 5.91
N ALA A 102 -18.21 10.58 7.16
CA ALA A 102 -17.49 11.07 8.33
C ALA A 102 -16.12 10.40 8.49
N HIS A 103 -16.05 9.09 8.24
CA HIS A 103 -14.79 8.36 8.26
C HIS A 103 -13.83 8.74 7.12
N TRP A 104 -14.35 9.02 5.93
CA TRP A 104 -13.54 9.50 4.82
C TRP A 104 -12.86 10.82 5.16
N ASP A 105 -13.62 11.79 5.66
CA ASP A 105 -13.11 13.10 6.04
C ASP A 105 -12.05 12.99 7.14
N ALA A 106 -12.31 12.20 8.20
CA ALA A 106 -11.33 11.94 9.25
C ALA A 106 -10.03 11.31 8.73
N THR A 107 -10.13 10.44 7.72
CA THR A 107 -8.96 9.77 7.13
C THR A 107 -8.12 10.71 6.27
N VAL A 108 -8.74 11.70 5.61
CA VAL A 108 -8.03 12.67 4.75
C VAL A 108 -7.07 13.53 5.58
N ASP A 109 -7.53 14.05 6.72
CA ASP A 109 -6.72 14.87 7.61
C ASP A 109 -5.55 14.07 8.19
N LEU A 110 -5.83 12.85 8.66
CA LEU A 110 -4.79 11.95 9.21
C LEU A 110 -3.73 11.56 8.18
N ARG A 111 -4.11 11.34 6.91
CA ARG A 111 -3.14 11.09 5.84
C ARG A 111 -2.28 12.31 5.56
N THR A 112 -2.87 13.50 5.59
CA THR A 112 -2.15 14.77 5.40
C THR A 112 -1.14 14.98 6.53
N ASP A 113 -1.53 14.71 7.77
CA ASP A 113 -0.65 14.85 8.93
C ASP A 113 0.45 13.78 8.96
N LEU A 114 0.13 12.55 8.55
CA LEU A 114 1.15 11.51 8.37
C LEU A 114 2.15 11.87 7.27
N GLN A 115 1.70 12.47 6.16
CA GLN A 115 2.59 12.96 5.10
C GLN A 115 3.52 14.06 5.64
N LYS A 116 2.99 15.06 6.34
CA LYS A 116 3.81 16.12 6.97
C LYS A 116 4.83 15.54 7.95
N ALA A 117 4.42 14.58 8.79
CA ALA A 117 5.30 13.93 9.74
C ALA A 117 6.39 13.09 9.04
N ARG A 118 6.04 12.42 7.93
CA ARG A 118 7.00 11.70 7.08
C ARG A 118 8.00 12.67 6.46
N ASP A 119 7.57 13.81 5.95
CA ASP A 119 8.46 14.82 5.35
C ASP A 119 9.40 15.41 6.39
N GLY A 120 8.91 15.68 7.60
CA GLY A 120 9.73 16.10 8.75
C GLY A 120 10.79 15.06 9.13
N LEU A 121 10.42 13.77 9.13
CA LEU A 121 11.37 12.68 9.35
C LEU A 121 12.40 12.59 8.21
N VAL A 122 11.97 12.62 6.94
CA VAL A 122 12.88 12.59 5.78
C VAL A 122 13.90 13.73 5.82
N GLY A 123 13.52 14.92 6.30
CA GLY A 123 14.42 16.07 6.45
C GLY A 123 15.59 15.85 7.41
N VAL A 124 15.53 14.87 8.31
CA VAL A 124 16.60 14.53 9.26
C VAL A 124 17.25 13.17 9.02
N LEU A 125 16.73 12.38 8.07
CA LEU A 125 17.29 11.08 7.72
C LEU A 125 18.43 11.20 6.71
N SER A 126 19.39 10.29 6.81
CA SER A 126 20.41 10.10 5.76
C SER A 126 19.82 9.48 4.50
N PRO A 127 20.48 9.59 3.33
CA PRO A 127 20.01 8.96 2.10
C PRO A 127 19.73 7.46 2.21
N ALA A 128 20.59 6.71 2.92
CA ALA A 128 20.41 5.28 3.14
C ALA A 128 19.16 4.97 3.98
N GLN A 129 18.91 5.76 5.04
CA GLN A 129 17.71 5.63 5.87
C GLN A 129 16.44 5.96 5.08
N ILE A 130 16.48 6.95 4.19
CA ILE A 130 15.34 7.29 3.31
C ILE A 130 14.99 6.11 2.39
N THR A 131 16.00 5.42 1.85
CA THR A 131 15.77 4.19 1.05
C THR A 131 15.04 3.12 1.87
N ILE A 132 15.48 2.86 3.10
CA ILE A 132 14.84 1.90 4.00
C ILE A 132 13.40 2.32 4.30
N LEU A 133 13.17 3.61 4.62
CA LEU A 133 11.85 4.16 4.90
C LEU A 133 10.91 4.02 3.69
N ASN A 134 11.39 4.23 2.46
CA ASN A 134 10.58 4.10 1.25
C ASN A 134 10.27 2.64 0.87
N GLN A 135 11.11 1.69 1.30
CA GLN A 135 10.90 0.26 1.06
C GLN A 135 9.99 -0.39 2.10
N LYS A 136 10.13 0.00 3.38
CA LYS A 136 9.50 -0.70 4.51
C LYS A 136 8.28 -0.01 5.07
N ALA A 137 8.19 1.32 4.98
CA ALA A 137 6.97 2.03 5.36
C ALA A 137 5.91 1.87 4.26
N PRO A 138 4.61 1.91 4.61
CA PRO A 138 3.59 1.76 3.59
C PRO A 138 3.58 3.00 2.71
N ALA A 139 3.37 2.78 1.41
CA ALA A 139 3.23 3.88 0.46
C ALA A 139 2.01 4.71 0.86
N LEU A 140 2.24 5.98 1.18
CA LEU A 140 1.14 6.92 1.33
C LEU A 140 0.54 7.13 -0.06
N PRO A 141 -0.79 7.01 -0.24
CA PRO A 141 -1.41 7.38 -1.49
C PRO A 141 -1.01 8.83 -1.75
N LEU A 142 -0.22 9.05 -2.80
CA LEU A 142 0.19 10.38 -3.21
C LEU A 142 -1.10 11.19 -3.30
N THR A 143 -1.20 12.26 -2.52
CA THR A 143 -2.22 13.29 -2.67
C THR A 143 -1.92 14.05 -3.96
N ASN A 144 -1.96 13.37 -5.10
CA ASN A 144 -1.83 13.99 -6.41
C ASN A 144 -3.14 14.72 -6.69
N GLY A 145 -3.22 15.95 -6.19
CA GLY A 145 -4.12 17.00 -6.63
C GLY A 145 -5.61 16.78 -6.33
N PRO A 146 -6.41 17.86 -6.42
CA PRO A 146 -7.84 17.79 -6.24
C PRO A 146 -8.45 16.82 -7.25
N ALA A 147 -9.34 15.95 -6.78
CA ALA A 147 -10.38 15.40 -7.64
C ALA A 147 -11.25 16.58 -8.10
N ARG A 148 -10.97 17.04 -9.33
CA ARG A 148 -11.78 17.89 -10.22
C ARG A 148 -12.84 18.78 -9.59
#